data_AF-A0A367A2H7-F1
#
_entry.id   AF-A0A367A2H7-F1
#
_cell.length_a   1.000
_cell.length_b   1.000
_cell.length_c   1.000
_cell.angle_alpha   90.00
_cell.angle_beta   90.00
_cell.angle_gamma   90.00
#
_symmetry.space_group_name_H-M   'P 1'
#
loop_
_entity.id
_entity.type
_entity.pdbx_description
1 polymer ?
#
loop_
_entity_poly.entity_id
_entity_poly.type
_entity_poly.pdbx_seq_one_letter_code
_entity_poly.pdbx_strand_id
1 'polypeptide(L)'
;MARRARSGLQEELLRFLQPPAPRRARLLSERIAPALAEVGRDLAGRPAQEVLAALDATVRAAGGTPDRAALQEFAEQIEAGENPFA
;
A
#
# COMPACT_ATOMS: atom_id res chain seq x y z
N MET A 1 22.37 13.76 7.30
CA MET A 1 22.32 13.65 5.82
C MET A 1 21.17 14.51 5.31
N ALA A 2 21.46 15.59 4.59
CA ALA A 2 20.44 16.53 4.11
C ALA A 2 19.67 15.96 2.91
N ARG A 3 18.40 15.59 3.10
CA ARG A 3 17.46 15.37 1.99
C ARG A 3 17.22 16.73 1.34
N ARG A 4 17.90 17.01 0.22
CA ARG A 4 17.54 18.16 -0.64
C ARG A 4 16.11 17.93 -1.12
N ALA A 5 15.21 18.87 -0.79
CA ALA A 5 13.87 18.89 -1.34
C ALA A 5 14.00 18.96 -2.88
N ARG A 6 13.53 17.93 -3.58
CA ARG A 6 13.52 17.92 -5.04
C ARG A 6 12.46 18.91 -5.51
N SER A 7 12.75 19.65 -6.58
CA SER A 7 11.74 20.53 -7.18
C SER A 7 10.65 19.70 -7.84
N GLY A 8 9.40 20.19 -7.84
CA GLY A 8 8.28 19.47 -8.47
C GLY A 8 8.52 19.12 -9.94
N LEU A 9 9.27 19.97 -10.67
CA LEU A 9 9.71 19.72 -12.04
C LEU A 9 10.62 18.49 -12.16
N GLN A 10 11.49 18.26 -11.18
CA GLN A 10 12.38 17.10 -11.18
C GLN A 10 11.60 15.81 -10.93
N GLU A 11 10.53 15.85 -10.13
CA GLU A 11 9.61 14.72 -9.94
C GLU A 11 8.74 14.45 -11.16
N GLU A 12 8.29 15.47 -11.88
CA GLU A 12 7.61 15.31 -13.17
C GLU A 12 8.53 14.71 -14.23
N LEU A 13 9.75 15.21 -14.38
CA LEU A 13 10.71 14.66 -15.33
C LEU A 13 11.06 13.21 -15.03
N LEU A 14 11.20 12.83 -13.75
CA LEU A 14 11.41 11.43 -13.38
C LEU A 14 10.21 10.54 -13.71
N ARG A 15 8.98 11.05 -13.58
CA ARG A 15 7.77 10.33 -14.02
C ARG A 15 7.75 10.12 -15.53
N PHE A 16 8.14 11.12 -16.32
CA PHE A 16 8.21 11.01 -17.78
C PHE A 16 9.35 10.12 -18.29
N LEU A 17 10.47 10.06 -17.57
CA LEU A 17 11.62 9.23 -17.93
C LEU A 17 11.44 7.76 -17.53
N GLN A 18 10.48 7.43 -16.66
CA GLN A 18 10.16 6.03 -16.39
C GLN A 18 9.44 5.44 -17.61
N PRO A 19 9.96 4.36 -18.21
CA PRO A 19 9.24 3.67 -19.26
C PRO A 19 7.91 3.17 -18.68
N PRO A 20 6.79 3.29 -19.41
CA PRO A 20 5.56 2.63 -18.98
C PRO A 20 5.88 1.15 -18.81
N ALA A 21 5.69 0.64 -17.60
CA ALA A 21 5.97 -0.73 -17.25
C ALA A 21 4.66 -1.51 -17.25
N PRO A 22 4.13 -1.96 -18.41
CA PRO A 22 2.88 -2.71 -18.47
C PRO A 22 2.93 -4.01 -17.67
N ARG A 23 4.14 -4.52 -17.39
CA ARG A 23 4.36 -5.66 -16.49
C ARG A 23 4.10 -5.33 -15.02
N ARG A 24 4.37 -4.09 -14.56
CA ARG A 24 4.07 -3.63 -13.20
C ARG A 24 2.57 -3.59 -12.93
N ALA A 25 1.78 -3.06 -13.87
CA ALA A 25 0.32 -3.06 -13.76
C ALA A 25 -0.31 -4.47 -13.68
N ARG A 26 0.45 -5.52 -14.05
CA ARG A 26 0.03 -6.92 -13.91
C ARG A 26 0.42 -7.54 -12.57
N LEU A 27 1.32 -6.91 -11.81
CA LEU A 27 1.70 -7.39 -10.49
C LEU A 27 0.49 -7.26 -9.56
N LEU A 28 0.27 -8.31 -8.77
CA LEU A 28 -0.84 -8.35 -7.83
C LEU A 28 -0.77 -7.18 -6.84
N SER A 29 0.41 -6.87 -6.32
CA SER A 29 0.65 -5.78 -5.37
C SER A 29 0.16 -4.43 -5.90
N GLU A 30 0.43 -4.12 -7.17
CA GLU A 30 -0.01 -2.87 -7.79
C GLU A 30 -1.52 -2.85 -8.05
N ARG A 31 -2.10 -4.00 -8.37
CA ARG A 31 -3.55 -4.14 -8.61
C ARG A 31 -4.38 -3.99 -7.34
N ILE A 32 -3.88 -4.47 -6.21
CA ILE A 32 -4.60 -4.44 -4.93
C ILE A 32 -4.29 -3.20 -4.09
N ALA A 33 -3.21 -2.46 -4.39
CA ALA A 33 -2.82 -1.28 -3.63
C ALA A 33 -3.97 -0.27 -3.40
N PRO A 34 -4.81 0.07 -4.40
CA PRO A 34 -5.94 0.96 -4.18
C PRO A 34 -6.95 0.40 -3.16
N ALA A 35 -7.26 -0.90 -3.24
CA ALA A 35 -8.19 -1.55 -2.31
C ALA A 35 -7.61 -1.65 -0.89
N LEU A 36 -6.31 -1.92 -0.74
CA LEU A 36 -5.64 -1.91 0.56
C LEU A 36 -5.61 -0.50 1.17
N ALA A 37 -5.43 0.54 0.35
CA ALA A 37 -5.49 1.93 0.80
C ALA A 37 -6.90 2.36 1.23
N GLU A 38 -7.95 1.81 0.62
CA GLU A 38 -9.33 1.97 1.11
C GLU A 38 -9.53 1.28 2.45
N VAL A 39 -9.12 0.02 2.60
CA VAL A 39 -9.17 -0.70 3.89
C VAL A 39 -8.43 0.07 4.99
N GLY A 40 -7.24 0.58 4.70
CA GLY A 40 -6.46 1.37 5.67
C GLY A 40 -7.14 2.69 6.05
N ARG A 41 -7.91 3.32 5.16
CA ARG A 41 -8.70 4.52 5.49
C ARG A 41 -9.94 4.19 6.31
N ASP A 42 -10.67 3.16 5.89
CA ASP A 42 -11.96 2.79 6.49
C ASP A 42 -11.80 2.18 7.89
N LEU A 43 -10.67 1.51 8.15
CA LEU A 43 -10.39 0.83 9.41
C LEU A 43 -9.31 1.53 10.26
N ALA A 44 -8.91 2.76 9.92
CA ALA A 44 -7.96 3.52 10.73
C ALA A 44 -8.46 3.65 12.19
N GLY A 45 -7.59 3.33 13.16
CA GLY A 45 -7.94 3.35 14.58
C GLY A 45 -8.78 2.17 15.07
N ARG A 46 -9.08 1.19 14.21
CA ARG A 46 -9.72 -0.08 14.61
C ARG A 46 -8.67 -1.05 15.15
N PRO A 47 -9.06 -2.05 15.97
CA PRO A 47 -8.13 -3.05 16.50
C PRO A 47 -7.37 -3.77 15.39
N ALA A 48 -6.06 -4.00 15.59
CA ALA A 48 -5.20 -4.61 14.57
C ALA A 48 -5.71 -5.98 14.07
N GLN A 49 -6.38 -6.77 14.92
CA GLN A 49 -6.97 -8.05 14.48
C GLN A 49 -8.10 -7.88 13.44
N GLU A 50 -8.92 -6.84 13.57
CA GLU A 50 -9.98 -6.55 12.61
C GLU A 50 -9.37 -6.08 11.27
N VAL A 51 -8.36 -5.22 11.35
CA VAL A 51 -7.62 -4.73 10.18
C VAL A 51 -6.91 -5.89 9.46
N LEU A 52 -6.20 -6.75 10.20
CA LEU A 52 -5.52 -7.92 9.66
C LEU A 52 -6.48 -8.82 8.89
N ALA A 53 -7.66 -9.10 9.45
CA ALA A 53 -8.66 -9.94 8.81
C ALA A 53 -9.14 -9.33 7.47
N ALA A 54 -9.35 -8.01 7.43
CA ALA A 54 -9.74 -7.31 6.21
C ALA A 54 -8.62 -7.29 5.15
N LEU A 55 -7.37 -7.06 5.56
CA LEU A 55 -6.22 -7.10 4.65
C LEU A 55 -6.01 -8.51 4.08
N ASP A 56 -6.05 -9.55 4.92
CA ASP A 56 -5.90 -10.96 4.51
C ASP A 56 -7.01 -11.35 3.51
N ALA A 57 -8.26 -10.99 3.79
CA ALA A 57 -9.38 -11.21 2.88
C ALA A 57 -9.20 -10.51 1.53
N THR A 58 -8.72 -9.26 1.54
CA THR A 58 -8.49 -8.47 0.32
C THR A 58 -7.41 -9.12 -0.57
N VAL A 59 -6.30 -9.56 0.03
CA VAL A 59 -5.23 -10.25 -0.71
C VAL A 59 -5.73 -11.58 -1.30
N ARG A 60 -6.48 -12.37 -0.52
CA ARG A 60 -7.03 -13.65 -0.99
C ARG A 60 -8.07 -13.48 -2.09
N ALA A 61 -8.96 -12.49 -1.98
CA ALA A 61 -9.98 -12.19 -2.99
C ALA A 61 -9.35 -11.85 -4.35
N ALA A 62 -8.16 -11.24 -4.34
CA ALA A 62 -7.40 -10.93 -5.54
C ALA A 62 -6.57 -12.12 -6.08
N GLY A 63 -6.65 -13.30 -5.44
CA GLY A 63 -5.91 -14.51 -5.80
C GLY A 63 -4.49 -14.57 -5.26
N GLY A 64 -4.15 -13.74 -4.27
CA GLY A 64 -2.86 -13.72 -3.60
C GLY A 64 -2.74 -14.67 -2.42
N THR A 65 -1.49 -14.99 -2.07
CA THR A 65 -1.15 -15.62 -0.80
C THR A 65 -0.69 -14.53 0.16
N PRO A 66 -1.43 -14.23 1.24
CA PRO A 66 -1.03 -13.20 2.19
C PRO A 66 0.18 -13.64 3.02
N ASP A 67 1.15 -12.75 3.14
CA ASP A 67 2.19 -12.85 4.16
C ASP A 67 1.62 -12.32 5.49
N ARG A 68 1.29 -13.25 6.39
CA ARG A 68 0.68 -12.95 7.69
C ARG A 68 1.53 -12.03 8.56
N ALA A 69 2.86 -12.16 8.53
CA ALA A 69 3.73 -11.34 9.37
C ALA A 69 3.74 -9.90 8.86
N ALA A 70 3.89 -9.72 7.55
CA ALA A 70 3.84 -8.39 6.94
C ALA A 70 2.47 -7.72 7.12
N LEU A 71 1.36 -8.46 6.96
CA LEU A 71 0.03 -7.91 7.16
C LEU A 71 -0.24 -7.53 8.62
N GLN A 72 0.36 -8.23 9.58
CA GLN A 72 0.28 -7.87 11.00
C GLN A 72 0.95 -6.51 11.25
N GLU A 73 2.14 -6.29 10.71
CA GLU A 73 2.85 -5.01 10.85
C GLU A 73 2.06 -3.84 10.24
N PHE A 74 1.41 -4.04 9.09
CA PHE A 74 0.55 -3.02 8.49
C PHE A 74 -0.73 -2.78 9.31
N ALA A 75 -1.30 -3.84 9.88
CA ALA A 75 -2.48 -3.73 10.72
C ALA A 75 -2.22 -2.91 11.99
N GLU A 76 -1.04 -3.07 12.61
CA GLU A 76 -0.62 -2.28 13.77
C GLU A 76 -0.42 -0.80 13.42
N GLN A 77 0.15 -0.50 12.24
CA GLN A 77 0.27 0.88 11.75
C GLN A 77 -1.11 1.52 11.51
N ILE A 78 -2.05 0.77 10.95
CA ILE A 78 -3.43 1.24 10.71
C ILE A 78 -4.21 1.41 12.02
N GLU A 79 -4.02 0.53 12.99
CA GLU A 79 -4.55 0.72 14.35
C GLU A 79 -4.02 2.00 15.00
N ALA A 80 -2.75 2.35 14.76
CA ALA A 80 -2.17 3.62 15.19
C ALA A 80 -2.70 4.85 14.41
N GLY A 81 -3.55 4.63 13.39
CA GLY A 81 -4.17 5.68 12.58
C GLY A 81 -3.34 6.09 11.35
N GLU A 82 -2.27 5.37 11.04
CA GLU A 82 -1.46 5.58 9.83
C GLU A 82 -2.03 4.78 8.65
N ASN A 83 -1.77 5.20 7.41
CA ASN A 83 -2.11 4.38 6.24
C ASN A 83 -0.85 4.12 5.41
N PRO A 84 -0.24 2.93 5.51
CA PRO A 84 0.99 2.60 4.80
C PRO A 84 0.81 2.40 3.29
N PHE A 85 -0.45 2.41 2.81
CA PHE A 85 -0.80 2.22 1.40
C PHE A 85 -1.24 3.51 0.71
N ALA A 86 -1.23 4.65 1.41
CA ALA A 86 -1.63 5.97 0.90
C ALA A 86 -0.52 6.68 0.10
#